data_AF-A0A1H6K6Q8-F1
#
_entry.id   AF-A0A1H6K6Q8-F1
#
_cell.length_a   1.000
_cell.length_b   1.000
_cell.length_c   1.000
_cell.angle_alpha   90.00
_cell.angle_beta   90.00
_cell.angle_gamma   90.00
#
_symmetry.space_group_name_H-M   'P 1'
#
loop_
_entity.id
_entity.type
_entity.pdbx_description
1 polymer ?
#
loop_
_entity_poly.entity_id
_entity_poly.type
_entity_poly.pdbx_seq_one_letter_code
_entity_poly.pdbx_strand_id
1 'polypeptide(L)'
;MFFDKIFDALTDSTEKLLEKEARVRGLDYNEVKADADSGLLLDGCSFGRKYAIVRNGKKSVLLPYNELFWVFAKGTDDAEMADVYFVTVYHIMYQINNMRKTDAVNICERILAADRAVLIGFKEEYAKIYDEHPDDLKEVKRQYLIGSVFQELKKDAEERKERGEYETKPSPVAPVQQETHAEKPEPVQEKVSEPVPEPEKVPDKFDEIQERLMEAYNRLCDEADLDTPLRTEMAICEAAPEIGEQMKKFRRNAIFLCDKETPEGGIPVGASKIGGFSDLPPDMEYPTMTGFTFRRKGQKPEEAKVYPKTAMHLAVQINLYELAESGADTEGIFPKTGMLYLFWSGEMDDTIFDPENKYVFVRADQPELAQVSKMIWWDGDMSALRRTEPPLSYYEDADDEDNGRFDDICPEAMVSFADMTEYSREELLSIKGFSEIDERNDFELSDHGNKLLGVPWGCNIPYIEKDEIQLLQLRYSVGCVWSLFWIMKKQDFIDRDFTNIHLDADCD
;
A
#
# COMPACT_ATOMS: atom_id res chain seq x y z
N MET A 1 34.02 7.07 6.22
CA MET A 1 35.17 6.61 5.40
C MET A 1 34.88 5.39 4.50
N PHE A 2 34.20 4.33 4.97
CA PHE A 2 33.80 3.21 4.09
C PHE A 2 32.54 3.54 3.27
N PHE A 3 31.57 4.22 3.89
CA PHE A 3 30.35 4.71 3.22
C PHE A 3 30.62 5.79 2.17
N ASP A 4 31.49 6.76 2.47
CA ASP A 4 31.83 7.83 1.51
C ASP A 4 32.43 7.26 0.21
N LYS A 5 33.27 6.22 0.32
CA LYS A 5 33.88 5.56 -0.86
C LYS A 5 32.88 4.75 -1.69
N ILE A 6 31.86 4.18 -1.06
CA ILE A 6 30.78 3.47 -1.77
C ILE A 6 29.85 4.48 -2.45
N PHE A 7 29.56 5.60 -1.79
CA PHE A 7 28.74 6.68 -2.33
C PHE A 7 29.42 7.38 -3.52
N ASP A 8 30.72 7.68 -3.41
CA ASP A 8 31.51 8.24 -4.52
C ASP A 8 31.56 7.28 -5.72
N ALA A 9 31.71 5.97 -5.47
CA ALA A 9 31.74 4.96 -6.53
C ALA A 9 30.37 4.75 -7.22
N LEU A 10 29.27 4.85 -6.47
CA LEU A 10 27.90 4.81 -7.01
C LEU A 10 27.59 6.08 -7.82
N THR A 11 28.04 7.24 -7.36
CA THR A 11 27.87 8.53 -8.05
C THR A 11 28.66 8.55 -9.36
N ASP A 12 29.91 8.09 -9.35
CA ASP A 12 30.75 7.94 -10.55
C ASP A 12 30.17 6.94 -11.57
N SER A 13 29.48 5.89 -11.11
CA SER A 13 28.80 4.93 -11.98
C SER A 13 27.55 5.53 -12.63
N THR A 14 26.82 6.34 -11.88
CA THR A 14 25.58 7.01 -12.30
C THR A 14 25.85 8.09 -13.36
N GLU A 15 26.88 8.91 -13.14
CA GLU A 15 27.31 9.95 -14.10
C GLU A 15 27.74 9.35 -15.45
N LYS A 16 28.49 8.25 -15.42
CA LYS A 16 28.91 7.53 -16.64
C LYS A 16 27.73 6.93 -17.40
N LEU A 17 26.69 6.46 -16.71
CA LEU A 17 25.48 5.96 -17.35
C LEU A 17 24.69 7.09 -18.01
N LEU A 18 24.55 8.23 -17.33
CA LEU A 18 23.90 9.41 -17.87
C LEU A 18 24.66 9.98 -19.08
N GLU A 19 25.99 10.04 -19.03
CA GLU A 19 26.85 10.46 -20.15
C GLU A 19 26.69 9.52 -21.35
N LYS A 20 26.64 8.21 -21.10
CA LYS A 20 26.39 7.21 -22.15
C LYS A 20 25.01 7.41 -22.78
N GLU A 21 23.96 7.60 -22.00
CA GLU A 21 22.60 7.84 -22.50
C GLU A 21 22.48 9.14 -23.31
N ALA A 22 23.03 10.25 -22.78
CA ALA A 22 23.07 11.52 -23.50
C ALA A 22 23.77 11.37 -24.85
N ARG A 23 24.91 10.67 -24.89
CA ARG A 23 25.67 10.40 -26.11
C ARG A 23 24.90 9.51 -27.10
N VAL A 24 24.25 8.44 -26.64
CA VAL A 24 23.42 7.56 -27.50
C VAL A 24 22.29 8.36 -28.15
N ARG A 25 21.73 9.33 -27.43
CA ARG A 25 20.65 10.21 -27.90
C ARG A 25 21.14 11.42 -28.68
N GLY A 26 22.46 11.58 -28.87
CA GLY A 26 23.05 12.72 -29.58
C GLY A 26 22.91 14.06 -28.83
N LEU A 27 22.71 14.02 -27.52
CA LEU A 27 22.56 15.19 -26.65
C LEU A 27 23.91 15.60 -26.05
N ASP A 28 24.08 16.90 -25.77
CA ASP A 28 25.22 17.38 -25.01
C ASP A 28 25.05 17.03 -23.53
N TYR A 29 25.97 16.23 -23.01
CA TYR A 29 25.92 15.76 -21.62
C TYR A 29 25.91 16.90 -20.61
N ASN A 30 26.70 17.95 -20.84
CA ASN A 30 26.81 19.06 -19.90
C ASN A 30 25.53 19.91 -19.89
N GLU A 31 24.84 20.04 -21.03
CA GLU A 31 23.52 20.67 -21.09
C GLU A 31 22.48 19.85 -20.32
N VAL A 32 22.43 18.53 -20.53
CA VAL A 32 21.51 17.63 -19.82
C VAL A 32 21.75 17.68 -18.31
N LYS A 33 23.03 17.59 -17.90
CA LYS A 33 23.43 17.63 -16.50
C LYS A 33 23.08 18.98 -15.86
N ALA A 34 23.40 20.10 -16.52
CA ALA A 34 23.08 21.43 -16.00
C ALA A 34 21.57 21.66 -15.87
N ASP A 35 20.77 21.17 -16.83
CA ASP A 35 19.31 21.25 -16.76
C ASP A 35 18.76 20.45 -15.57
N ALA A 36 19.26 19.22 -15.39
CA ALA A 36 18.89 18.38 -14.26
C ALA A 36 19.37 18.94 -12.92
N ASP A 37 20.60 19.41 -12.79
CA ASP A 37 21.13 19.98 -11.54
C ASP A 37 20.41 21.28 -11.15
N SER A 38 19.85 22.01 -12.14
CA SER A 38 18.99 23.18 -11.90
C SER A 38 17.52 22.83 -11.62
N GLY A 39 17.18 21.55 -11.70
CA GLY A 39 15.84 20.99 -11.56
C GLY A 39 15.40 20.76 -10.12
N LEU A 40 14.17 20.28 -9.96
CA LEU A 40 13.67 19.80 -8.68
C LEU A 40 14.24 18.41 -8.40
N LEU A 41 14.94 18.22 -7.29
CA LEU A 41 15.50 16.94 -6.86
C LEU A 41 14.51 16.19 -5.96
N LEU A 42 14.26 14.91 -6.26
CA LEU A 42 13.29 14.06 -5.57
C LEU A 42 13.82 12.62 -5.54
N ASP A 43 14.24 12.13 -4.37
CA ASP A 43 14.66 10.73 -4.13
C ASP A 43 15.50 10.12 -5.27
N GLY A 44 16.62 10.78 -5.56
CA GLY A 44 17.53 10.35 -6.63
C GLY A 44 17.12 10.80 -8.04
N CYS A 45 15.86 11.18 -8.26
CA CYS A 45 15.39 11.76 -9.52
C CYS A 45 15.65 13.27 -9.59
N SER A 46 15.82 13.80 -10.79
CA SER A 46 15.88 15.24 -11.03
C SER A 46 15.00 15.69 -12.18
N PHE A 47 14.23 16.74 -11.95
CA PHE A 47 13.25 17.31 -12.88
C PHE A 47 13.71 18.69 -13.34
N GLY A 48 14.53 18.69 -14.39
CA GLY A 48 15.01 19.88 -15.08
C GLY A 48 13.90 20.60 -15.85
N ARG A 49 14.26 21.58 -16.68
CA ARG A 49 13.29 22.28 -17.54
C ARG A 49 13.03 21.52 -18.84
N LYS A 50 14.00 20.76 -19.33
CA LYS A 50 13.93 20.02 -20.59
C LYS A 50 13.94 18.51 -20.37
N TYR A 51 14.60 18.04 -19.32
CA TYR A 51 14.80 16.62 -19.06
C TYR A 51 14.38 16.24 -17.64
N ALA A 52 13.84 15.03 -17.49
CA ALA A 52 13.75 14.31 -16.24
C ALA A 52 14.83 13.23 -16.22
N ILE A 53 15.53 13.10 -15.09
CA ILE A 53 16.48 12.02 -14.83
C ILE A 53 15.91 11.17 -13.71
N VAL A 54 15.73 9.89 -13.98
CA VAL A 54 15.27 8.93 -12.98
C VAL A 54 16.45 8.04 -12.59
N ARG A 55 16.83 8.04 -11.31
CA ARG A 55 17.93 7.22 -10.80
C ARG A 55 17.34 6.15 -9.90
N ASN A 56 17.52 4.88 -10.26
CA ASN A 56 17.17 3.75 -9.40
C ASN A 56 18.41 2.88 -9.26
N GLY A 57 19.21 3.11 -8.21
CA GLY A 57 20.32 2.32 -7.64
C GLY A 57 21.37 1.69 -8.57
N LYS A 58 20.94 1.02 -9.65
CA LYS A 58 21.71 0.33 -10.69
C LYS A 58 21.54 0.94 -12.09
N LYS A 59 20.58 1.84 -12.33
CA LYS A 59 20.30 2.46 -13.64
C LYS A 59 20.00 3.96 -13.51
N SER A 60 20.35 4.73 -14.55
CA SER A 60 19.91 6.12 -14.73
C SER A 60 19.26 6.24 -16.10
N VAL A 61 18.03 6.73 -16.14
CA VAL A 61 17.27 6.91 -17.38
C VAL A 61 17.06 8.40 -17.60
N LEU A 62 17.47 8.86 -18.79
CA LEU A 62 17.25 10.22 -19.25
C LEU A 62 15.96 10.26 -20.07
N LEU A 63 14.97 11.01 -19.60
CA LEU A 63 13.66 11.14 -20.23
C LEU A 63 13.42 12.62 -20.61
N PRO A 64 13.46 12.96 -21.91
CA PRO A 64 12.84 14.18 -22.40
C PRO A 64 11.35 14.21 -22.00
N TYR A 65 10.81 15.35 -21.57
CA TYR A 65 9.41 15.41 -21.10
C TYR A 65 8.37 14.99 -22.16
N ASN A 66 8.68 15.19 -23.45
CA ASN A 66 7.85 14.71 -24.56
C ASN A 66 7.87 13.18 -24.74
N GLU A 67 8.83 12.48 -24.15
CA GLU A 67 8.90 11.02 -24.13
C GLU A 67 8.30 10.44 -22.84
N LEU A 68 8.26 11.23 -21.76
CA LEU A 68 7.65 10.83 -20.49
C LEU A 68 6.22 10.33 -20.69
N PHE A 69 5.42 11.00 -21.53
CA PHE A 69 4.04 10.63 -21.86
C PHE A 69 3.89 9.37 -22.74
N TRP A 70 4.87 9.07 -23.58
CA TRP A 70 4.84 7.86 -24.42
C TRP A 70 5.19 6.61 -23.63
N VAL A 71 6.07 6.79 -22.65
CA VAL A 71 6.30 5.84 -21.59
C VAL A 71 4.93 5.57 -20.93
N PHE A 72 4.18 6.60 -20.48
CA PHE A 72 2.80 6.46 -19.92
C PHE A 72 1.75 5.73 -20.80
N ALA A 73 1.89 5.73 -22.14
CA ALA A 73 0.87 5.22 -23.06
C ALA A 73 1.19 3.86 -23.69
N LYS A 74 2.47 3.46 -23.69
CA LYS A 74 2.91 2.22 -24.32
C LYS A 74 3.13 1.17 -23.23
N GLY A 75 2.08 0.42 -22.89
CA GLY A 75 2.28 -0.89 -22.26
C GLY A 75 3.09 -1.73 -23.23
N THR A 76 4.35 -2.05 -22.91
CA THR A 76 5.24 -2.75 -23.84
C THR A 76 5.46 -4.19 -23.42
N ASP A 77 5.33 -5.09 -24.39
CA ASP A 77 5.75 -6.51 -24.39
C ASP A 77 7.27 -6.72 -24.21
N ASP A 78 7.99 -5.77 -23.59
CA ASP A 78 9.44 -5.82 -23.39
C ASP A 78 9.74 -5.79 -21.89
N ALA A 79 9.96 -6.98 -21.31
CA ALA A 79 10.04 -7.20 -19.87
C ALA A 79 11.10 -6.34 -19.17
N GLU A 80 12.21 -5.98 -19.84
CA GLU A 80 13.25 -5.15 -19.24
C GLU A 80 12.88 -3.65 -19.12
N MET A 81 11.94 -3.16 -19.94
CA MET A 81 11.43 -1.79 -19.89
C MET A 81 10.19 -1.67 -19.01
N ALA A 82 9.39 -2.74 -18.87
CA ALA A 82 8.19 -2.79 -18.05
C ALA A 82 8.47 -2.50 -16.56
N ASP A 83 9.51 -3.12 -15.99
CA ASP A 83 9.88 -2.94 -14.58
C ASP A 83 10.35 -1.51 -14.25
N VAL A 84 11.11 -0.90 -15.17
CA VAL A 84 11.59 0.48 -15.00
C VAL A 84 10.41 1.45 -15.14
N TYR A 85 9.46 1.13 -16.00
CA TYR A 85 8.34 1.95 -16.33
C TYR A 85 7.27 2.01 -15.23
N PHE A 86 6.84 0.85 -14.71
CA PHE A 86 5.81 0.75 -13.66
C PHE A 86 6.25 1.47 -12.37
N VAL A 87 7.50 1.25 -11.97
CA VAL A 87 8.10 1.90 -10.79
C VAL A 87 8.17 3.41 -10.98
N THR A 88 8.49 3.91 -12.17
CA THR A 88 8.68 5.34 -12.40
C THR A 88 7.35 6.10 -12.41
N VAL A 89 6.31 5.55 -13.02
CA VAL A 89 4.99 6.21 -13.13
C VAL A 89 4.29 6.29 -11.78
N TYR A 90 4.17 5.17 -11.09
CA TYR A 90 3.46 5.10 -9.82
C TYR A 90 4.19 5.92 -8.75
N HIS A 91 5.53 5.82 -8.71
CA HIS A 91 6.34 6.57 -7.77
C HIS A 91 6.32 8.08 -8.07
N ILE A 92 6.40 8.53 -9.33
CA ILE A 92 6.29 9.96 -9.64
C ILE A 92 4.90 10.51 -9.28
N MET A 93 3.83 9.77 -9.58
CA MET A 93 2.46 10.21 -9.28
C MET A 93 2.16 10.23 -7.79
N TYR A 94 2.58 9.19 -7.06
CA TYR A 94 2.51 9.12 -5.60
C TYR A 94 3.26 10.28 -4.95
N GLN A 95 4.49 10.55 -5.40
CA GLN A 95 5.29 11.66 -4.89
C GLN A 95 4.65 13.01 -5.22
N ILE A 96 4.13 13.22 -6.44
CA ILE A 96 3.44 14.47 -6.82
C ILE A 96 2.20 14.71 -5.95
N ASN A 97 1.44 13.65 -5.63
CA ASN A 97 0.28 13.74 -4.75
C ASN A 97 0.65 14.11 -3.30
N ASN A 98 1.85 13.75 -2.85
CA ASN A 98 2.36 14.04 -1.52
C ASN A 98 3.21 15.35 -1.44
N MET A 99 3.31 16.10 -2.54
CA MET A 99 4.05 17.36 -2.58
C MET A 99 3.22 18.56 -2.10
N ARG A 100 3.92 19.62 -1.68
CA ARG A 100 3.28 20.95 -1.54
C ARG A 100 2.63 21.34 -2.87
N LYS A 101 1.38 21.78 -2.81
CA LYS A 101 0.52 22.08 -3.97
C LYS A 101 1.21 22.92 -5.07
N THR A 102 2.08 23.87 -4.70
CA THR A 102 2.80 24.72 -5.66
C THR A 102 3.87 23.98 -6.46
N ASP A 103 4.53 23.00 -5.85
CA ASP A 103 5.61 22.23 -6.48
C ASP A 103 5.01 21.17 -7.44
N ALA A 104 3.92 20.53 -7.01
CA ALA A 104 3.09 19.67 -7.87
C ALA A 104 2.58 20.41 -9.12
N VAL A 105 2.02 21.61 -8.94
CA VAL A 105 1.54 22.45 -10.05
C VAL A 105 2.67 22.79 -11.02
N ASN A 106 3.83 23.23 -10.54
CA ASN A 106 4.97 23.58 -11.40
C ASN A 106 5.48 22.39 -12.23
N ILE A 107 5.51 21.18 -11.66
CA ILE A 107 5.91 19.96 -12.36
C ILE A 107 4.87 19.59 -13.43
N CYS A 108 3.58 19.59 -13.07
CA CYS A 108 2.48 19.36 -14.00
C CYS A 108 2.46 20.39 -15.14
N GLU A 109 2.71 21.67 -14.87
CA GLU A 109 2.78 22.72 -15.90
C GLU A 109 3.96 22.51 -16.86
N ARG A 110 5.13 22.05 -16.38
CA ARG A 110 6.26 21.71 -17.25
C ARG A 110 5.95 20.52 -18.16
N ILE A 111 5.31 19.49 -17.59
CA ILE A 111 4.82 18.31 -18.33
C ILE A 111 3.81 18.74 -19.42
N LEU A 112 2.87 19.64 -19.09
CA LEU A 112 1.87 20.18 -20.03
C LEU A 112 2.45 21.14 -21.08
N ALA A 113 3.45 21.94 -20.73
CA ALA A 113 4.13 22.84 -21.67
C ALA A 113 4.92 22.03 -22.73
N ALA A 114 5.51 20.91 -22.33
CA ALA A 114 6.12 19.96 -23.26
C ALA A 114 5.07 19.33 -24.19
N ASP A 115 3.89 18.96 -23.69
CA ASP A 115 2.76 18.45 -24.48
C ASP A 115 2.27 19.44 -25.56
N ARG A 116 2.19 20.74 -25.25
CA ARG A 116 1.84 21.78 -26.25
C ARG A 116 2.84 21.90 -27.40
N ALA A 117 4.14 21.65 -27.15
CA ALA A 117 5.17 21.73 -28.19
C ALA A 117 5.16 20.51 -29.14
N VAL A 118 4.79 19.33 -28.61
CA VAL A 118 4.66 18.08 -29.39
C VAL A 118 3.50 18.15 -30.39
N LEU A 119 2.41 18.84 -30.04
CA LEU A 119 1.28 19.06 -30.96
C LEU A 119 1.63 19.93 -32.19
N ILE A 120 2.71 20.71 -32.15
CA ILE A 120 3.10 21.62 -33.25
C ILE A 120 4.14 20.97 -34.20
N GLY A 121 4.65 19.78 -33.87
CA GLY A 121 5.66 19.07 -34.64
C GLY A 121 5.32 17.60 -34.89
N PHE A 122 4.11 17.31 -35.41
CA PHE A 122 3.74 15.94 -35.79
C PHE A 122 4.53 15.48 -37.02
N LYS A 123 5.38 14.45 -36.88
CA LYS A 123 5.96 13.72 -38.03
C LYS A 123 4.94 12.73 -38.58
N GLU A 124 4.89 12.61 -39.92
CA GLU A 124 3.97 11.74 -40.69
C GLU A 124 3.98 10.27 -40.25
N GLU A 125 5.12 9.78 -39.75
CA GLU A 125 5.28 8.39 -39.30
C GLU A 125 4.44 8.05 -38.06
N TYR A 126 4.04 9.05 -37.26
CA TYR A 126 3.24 8.86 -36.05
C TYR A 126 1.74 9.11 -36.24
N ALA A 127 1.35 9.77 -37.34
CA ALA A 127 -0.07 9.94 -37.71
C ALA A 127 -0.73 8.58 -38.00
N LYS A 128 0.04 7.64 -38.55
CA LYS A 128 -0.43 6.31 -38.92
C LYS A 128 -0.85 5.44 -37.73
N ILE A 129 -0.12 5.53 -36.61
CA ILE A 129 -0.41 4.78 -35.38
C ILE A 129 -1.65 5.36 -34.68
N TYR A 130 -1.83 6.68 -34.73
CA TYR A 130 -3.01 7.36 -34.19
C TYR A 130 -4.30 6.95 -34.91
N ASP A 131 -4.23 6.77 -36.24
CA ASP A 131 -5.36 6.32 -37.05
C ASP A 131 -5.68 4.83 -36.86
N GLU A 132 -4.71 4.02 -36.42
CA GLU A 132 -4.84 2.58 -36.20
C GLU A 132 -5.44 2.22 -34.82
N HIS A 133 -5.27 3.07 -33.78
CA HIS A 133 -5.71 2.80 -32.41
C HIS A 133 -6.40 4.00 -31.69
N PRO A 134 -7.50 4.56 -32.25
CA PRO A 134 -8.10 5.79 -31.74
C PRO A 134 -8.87 5.65 -30.41
N ASP A 135 -9.28 4.44 -30.03
CA ASP A 135 -10.09 4.20 -28.83
C ASP A 135 -9.23 3.91 -27.58
N ASP A 136 -8.10 3.23 -27.74
CA ASP A 136 -7.13 2.98 -26.66
C ASP A 136 -6.52 4.29 -26.14
N LEU A 137 -6.19 5.21 -27.05
CA LEU A 137 -5.67 6.54 -26.71
C LEU A 137 -6.73 7.47 -26.08
N LYS A 138 -8.02 7.25 -26.36
CA LYS A 138 -9.11 7.98 -25.68
C LYS A 138 -9.29 7.49 -24.25
N GLU A 139 -9.14 6.20 -24.01
CA GLU A 139 -9.31 5.61 -22.68
C GLU A 139 -8.12 5.96 -21.76
N VAL A 140 -6.87 5.98 -22.27
CA VAL A 140 -5.71 6.50 -21.53
C VAL A 140 -5.87 7.99 -21.17
N LYS A 141 -6.38 8.81 -22.11
CA LYS A 141 -6.75 10.21 -21.82
C LYS A 141 -7.87 10.33 -20.79
N ARG A 142 -8.76 9.34 -20.70
CA ARG A 142 -9.92 9.36 -19.80
C ARG A 142 -9.59 8.88 -18.40
N GLN A 143 -8.74 7.86 -18.27
CA GLN A 143 -8.38 7.26 -16.99
C GLN A 143 -7.25 8.02 -16.27
N TYR A 144 -6.25 8.51 -17.00
CA TYR A 144 -5.05 9.12 -16.36
C TYR A 144 -5.03 10.64 -16.37
N LEU A 145 -5.78 11.29 -17.27
CA LEU A 145 -5.87 12.77 -17.34
C LEU A 145 -7.12 13.34 -16.63
N ILE A 146 -8.01 12.50 -16.12
CA ILE A 146 -9.28 12.89 -15.45
C ILE A 146 -9.34 12.32 -14.03
N GLY A 147 -8.23 12.35 -13.29
CA GLY A 147 -8.27 12.21 -11.82
C GLY A 147 -8.84 13.48 -11.17
N SER A 148 -9.51 13.34 -10.03
CA SER A 148 -10.12 14.43 -9.22
C SER A 148 -9.19 15.63 -9.02
N VAL A 149 -7.89 15.38 -8.83
CA VAL A 149 -6.82 16.38 -8.68
C VAL A 149 -6.76 17.32 -9.89
N PHE A 150 -6.94 16.83 -11.12
CA PHE A 150 -6.85 17.64 -12.33
C PHE A 150 -8.05 18.57 -12.51
N GLN A 151 -9.25 18.14 -12.09
CA GLN A 151 -10.46 18.97 -12.08
C GLN A 151 -10.36 20.08 -11.02
N GLU A 152 -9.79 19.78 -9.85
CA GLU A 152 -9.55 20.76 -8.81
C GLU A 152 -8.47 21.78 -9.18
N LEU A 153 -7.40 21.33 -9.84
CA LEU A 153 -6.33 22.21 -10.32
C LEU A 153 -6.78 23.11 -11.48
N LYS A 154 -7.60 22.58 -12.40
CA LYS A 154 -8.21 23.38 -13.48
C LYS A 154 -9.16 24.43 -12.92
N LYS A 155 -9.96 24.07 -11.92
CA LYS A 155 -10.86 24.99 -11.21
C LYS A 155 -10.09 26.09 -10.48
N ASP A 156 -9.04 25.77 -9.73
CA ASP A 156 -8.18 26.77 -9.06
C ASP A 156 -7.50 27.71 -10.07
N ALA A 157 -7.00 27.18 -11.20
CA ALA A 157 -6.40 28.00 -12.25
C ALA A 157 -7.41 28.94 -12.94
N GLU A 158 -8.63 28.48 -13.20
CA GLU A 158 -9.73 29.31 -13.75
C GLU A 158 -10.16 30.39 -12.73
N GLU A 159 -10.26 30.05 -11.45
CA GLU A 159 -10.57 31.01 -10.38
C GLU A 159 -9.47 32.07 -10.20
N ARG A 160 -8.18 31.71 -10.29
CA ARG A 160 -7.06 32.68 -10.24
C ARG A 160 -7.06 33.62 -11.44
N LYS A 161 -7.43 33.11 -12.61
CA LYS A 161 -7.60 33.92 -13.82
C LYS A 161 -8.76 34.91 -13.68
N GLU A 162 -9.87 34.50 -13.06
CA GLU A 162 -10.99 35.39 -12.73
C GLU A 162 -10.60 36.45 -11.67
N ARG A 163 -9.70 36.10 -10.74
CA ARG A 163 -9.11 37.04 -9.76
C ARG A 163 -8.05 37.98 -10.34
N GLY A 164 -7.67 37.82 -11.61
CA GLY A 164 -6.70 38.70 -12.29
C GLY A 164 -5.25 38.49 -11.87
N GLU A 165 -4.90 37.31 -11.35
CA GLU A 165 -3.60 37.03 -10.72
C GLU A 165 -2.46 36.69 -11.71
N TYR A 166 -2.67 36.83 -13.03
CA TYR A 166 -1.63 36.67 -14.05
C TYR A 166 -1.22 38.02 -14.67
N GLU A 167 -0.20 38.66 -14.10
CA GLU A 167 0.69 39.55 -14.86
C GLU A 167 2.16 39.18 -14.57
N THR A 168 2.79 38.46 -15.49
CA THR A 168 4.23 38.60 -15.72
C THR A 168 4.45 38.79 -17.21
N LYS A 169 4.70 40.04 -17.61
CA LYS A 169 5.22 40.37 -18.95
C LYS A 169 6.62 39.78 -19.11
N PRO A 170 6.97 39.22 -20.27
CA PRO A 170 8.36 38.86 -20.57
C PRO A 170 9.17 40.13 -20.80
N SER A 171 10.28 40.30 -20.06
CA SER A 171 11.26 41.35 -20.33
C SER A 171 11.91 41.14 -21.71
N PRO A 172 11.99 42.17 -22.56
CA PRO A 172 12.68 42.08 -23.84
C PRO A 172 14.21 42.13 -23.63
N VAL A 173 14.90 41.20 -24.28
CA VAL A 173 16.36 41.20 -24.43
C VAL A 173 16.75 42.36 -25.34
N ALA A 174 17.63 43.25 -24.86
CA ALA A 174 18.30 44.25 -25.68
C ALA A 174 19.80 43.91 -25.82
N PRO A 175 20.45 44.23 -26.96
CA PRO A 175 21.69 43.61 -27.39
C PRO A 175 22.95 44.31 -26.86
N VAL A 176 24.02 43.52 -26.75
CA VAL A 176 25.38 43.94 -26.37
C VAL A 176 26.05 44.69 -27.54
N GLN A 177 26.58 45.89 -27.27
CA GLN A 177 27.68 46.50 -28.02
C GLN A 177 28.73 47.06 -27.05
N GLN A 178 29.99 46.92 -27.44
CA GLN A 178 31.22 47.19 -26.68
C GLN A 178 31.70 48.66 -26.78
N GLU A 179 32.67 48.97 -25.91
CA GLU A 179 33.64 50.09 -25.90
C GLU A 179 33.15 51.41 -25.27
N THR A 180 33.90 52.21 -24.50
CA THR A 180 35.25 52.20 -23.90
C THR A 180 35.31 53.31 -22.79
N HIS A 181 36.20 53.14 -21.81
CA HIS A 181 36.90 54.13 -20.95
C HIS A 181 36.21 55.32 -20.22
N ALA A 182 36.44 55.32 -18.90
CA ALA A 182 36.90 56.41 -18.01
C ALA A 182 36.02 57.67 -17.77
N GLU A 183 35.52 57.84 -16.54
CA GLU A 183 36.02 58.80 -15.52
C GLU A 183 35.06 58.86 -14.31
N LYS A 184 35.64 59.05 -13.12
CA LYS A 184 34.96 59.33 -11.84
C LYS A 184 34.35 60.75 -11.89
N PRO A 185 33.24 61.04 -11.17
CA PRO A 185 33.41 61.61 -9.82
C PRO A 185 32.34 61.19 -8.79
N GLU A 186 32.66 61.52 -7.54
CA GLU A 186 32.03 61.18 -6.25
C GLU A 186 30.76 62.02 -5.91
N PRO A 187 30.25 62.02 -4.66
CA PRO A 187 29.41 61.00 -4.03
C PRO A 187 28.06 61.60 -3.57
N VAL A 188 27.01 60.78 -3.44
CA VAL A 188 25.79 61.18 -2.69
C VAL A 188 25.67 60.28 -1.47
N GLN A 189 25.72 60.91 -0.30
CA GLN A 189 25.58 60.27 1.01
C GLN A 189 24.19 59.68 1.16
N GLU A 190 24.09 58.36 1.26
CA GLU A 190 22.87 57.67 1.64
C GLU A 190 22.97 57.24 3.11
N LYS A 191 21.93 57.58 3.86
CA LYS A 191 21.81 57.34 5.31
C LYS A 191 21.82 55.84 5.60
N VAL A 192 22.73 55.44 6.49
CA VAL A 192 22.70 54.13 7.15
C VAL A 192 21.40 54.03 7.96
N SER A 193 20.52 53.12 7.56
CA SER A 193 19.44 52.64 8.42
C SER A 193 19.96 51.43 9.19
N GLU A 194 19.70 51.41 10.50
CA GLU A 194 20.03 50.27 11.36
C GLU A 194 19.24 49.03 10.92
N PRO A 195 19.81 47.81 11.03
CA PRO A 195 19.10 46.60 10.70
C PRO A 195 17.92 46.42 11.66
N VAL A 196 16.71 46.32 11.07
CA VAL A 196 15.53 45.84 11.79
C VAL A 196 15.83 44.42 12.26
N PRO A 197 15.73 44.11 13.57
CA PRO A 197 15.94 42.75 14.04
C PRO A 197 14.89 41.84 13.38
N GLU A 198 15.34 40.74 12.79
CA GLU A 198 14.43 39.71 12.28
C GLU A 198 13.49 39.28 13.41
N PRO A 199 12.18 39.15 13.14
CA PRO A 199 11.26 38.65 14.15
C PRO A 199 11.69 37.22 14.52
N GLU A 200 12.00 37.01 15.81
CA GLU A 200 12.14 35.68 16.38
C GLU A 200 10.91 34.85 15.95
N LYS A 201 11.14 33.81 15.15
CA LYS A 201 10.12 32.80 14.87
C LYS A 201 9.79 32.14 16.19
N VAL A 202 8.68 32.53 16.81
CA VAL A 202 8.07 31.77 17.89
C VAL A 202 7.71 30.40 17.29
N PRO A 203 8.29 29.29 17.76
CA PRO A 203 7.96 27.97 17.25
C PRO A 203 6.46 27.74 17.38
N ASP A 204 5.84 27.15 16.36
CA ASP A 204 4.45 26.74 16.46
C ASP A 204 4.34 25.72 17.61
N LYS A 205 3.28 25.75 18.41
CA LYS A 205 3.12 24.81 19.53
C LYS A 205 3.19 23.36 19.08
N PHE A 206 2.89 23.11 17.81
CA PHE A 206 3.05 21.81 17.17
C PHE A 206 4.49 21.40 16.96
N ASP A 207 5.40 22.30 16.60
CA ASP A 207 6.81 21.93 16.37
C ASP A 207 7.47 21.47 17.68
N GLU A 208 7.11 22.08 18.81
CA GLU A 208 7.55 21.64 20.15
C GLU A 208 6.98 20.26 20.52
N ILE A 209 5.70 20.00 20.19
CA ILE A 209 5.09 18.67 20.40
C ILE A 209 5.80 17.62 19.55
N GLN A 210 6.13 17.95 18.30
CA GLN A 210 6.81 17.02 17.38
C GLN A 210 8.22 16.68 17.85
N GLU A 211 9.00 17.68 18.29
CA GLU A 211 10.34 17.44 18.84
C GLU A 211 10.27 16.52 20.07
N ARG A 212 9.37 16.81 21.02
CA ARG A 212 9.14 15.96 22.21
C ARG A 212 8.65 14.56 21.86
N LEU A 213 7.83 14.43 20.84
CA LEU A 213 7.30 13.15 20.36
C LEU A 213 8.40 12.28 19.80
N MET A 214 9.26 12.83 18.94
CA MET A 214 10.39 12.11 18.37
C MET A 214 11.43 11.74 19.44
N GLU A 215 11.68 12.62 20.42
CA GLU A 215 12.54 12.30 21.56
C GLU A 215 11.97 11.15 22.40
N ALA A 216 10.68 11.19 22.73
CA ALA A 216 10.01 10.13 23.49
C ALA A 216 9.99 8.81 22.71
N TYR A 217 9.61 8.85 21.43
CA TYR A 217 9.54 7.67 20.56
C TYR A 217 10.91 7.01 20.40
N ASN A 218 11.96 7.79 20.09
CA ASN A 218 13.32 7.27 19.95
C ASN A 218 13.84 6.65 21.25
N ARG A 219 13.52 7.25 22.40
CA ARG A 219 13.91 6.68 23.71
C ARG A 219 13.21 5.36 23.97
N LEU A 220 11.94 5.23 23.58
CA LEU A 220 11.15 4.00 23.74
C LEU A 220 11.53 2.93 22.70
N CYS A 221 12.12 3.30 21.55
CA CYS A 221 12.63 2.33 20.58
C CYS A 221 13.77 1.47 21.12
N ASP A 222 14.49 1.94 22.14
CA ASP A 222 15.53 1.16 22.83
C ASP A 222 14.94 0.13 23.80
N GLU A 223 13.63 0.17 24.06
CA GLU A 223 12.93 -0.79 24.93
C GLU A 223 12.43 -1.99 24.11
N ALA A 224 13.16 -3.11 24.21
CA ALA A 224 12.96 -4.30 23.38
C ALA A 224 11.59 -4.99 23.50
N ASP A 225 10.80 -4.66 24.52
CA ASP A 225 9.56 -5.36 24.87
C ASP A 225 8.28 -4.56 24.55
N LEU A 226 8.39 -3.36 23.96
CA LEU A 226 7.22 -2.56 23.59
C LEU A 226 6.80 -2.82 22.14
N ASP A 227 5.57 -3.28 21.96
CA ASP A 227 4.93 -3.31 20.64
C ASP A 227 4.83 -1.90 20.03
N THR A 228 4.87 -1.80 18.69
CA THR A 228 4.95 -0.51 17.98
C THR A 228 3.74 0.40 18.24
N PRO A 229 2.49 -0.08 18.25
CA PRO A 229 1.35 0.78 18.56
C PRO A 229 1.32 1.27 20.02
N LEU A 230 1.68 0.45 21.00
CA LEU A 230 1.76 0.84 22.41
C LEU A 230 2.90 1.85 22.62
N ARG A 231 4.04 1.65 21.96
CA ARG A 231 5.15 2.61 21.94
C ARG A 231 4.70 3.96 21.41
N THR A 232 3.94 3.97 20.32
CA THR A 232 3.34 5.18 19.75
C THR A 232 2.42 5.86 20.76
N GLU A 233 1.52 5.11 21.40
CA GLU A 233 0.62 5.65 22.43
C GLU A 233 1.41 6.27 23.59
N MET A 234 2.46 5.60 24.08
CA MET A 234 3.31 6.08 25.16
C MET A 234 4.04 7.38 24.77
N ALA A 235 4.62 7.42 23.58
CA ALA A 235 5.29 8.61 23.06
C ALA A 235 4.31 9.80 22.95
N ILE A 236 3.09 9.56 22.46
CA ILE A 236 2.04 10.58 22.38
C ILE A 236 1.56 11.00 23.77
N CYS A 237 1.42 10.09 24.73
CA CYS A 237 1.08 10.43 26.11
C CYS A 237 2.12 11.36 26.75
N GLU A 238 3.40 11.22 26.41
CA GLU A 238 4.45 12.09 26.92
C GLU A 238 4.52 13.44 26.22
N ALA A 239 4.39 13.47 24.90
CA ALA A 239 4.48 14.69 24.11
C ALA A 239 3.20 15.53 24.15
N ALA A 240 2.04 14.87 24.10
CA ALA A 240 0.71 15.46 24.06
C ALA A 240 -0.29 14.69 24.98
N PRO A 241 -0.20 14.85 26.32
CA PRO A 241 -0.96 14.05 27.28
C PRO A 241 -2.49 14.04 27.06
N GLU A 242 -3.08 15.17 26.67
CA GLU A 242 -4.52 15.26 26.43
C GLU A 242 -4.98 14.39 25.22
N ILE A 243 -4.12 14.24 24.21
CA ILE A 243 -4.38 13.39 23.04
C ILE A 243 -4.15 11.93 23.44
N GLY A 244 -3.03 11.62 24.10
CA GLY A 244 -2.71 10.27 24.55
C GLY A 244 -3.79 9.67 25.48
N GLU A 245 -4.30 10.45 26.44
CA GLU A 245 -5.41 10.00 27.31
C GLU A 245 -6.72 9.75 26.54
N GLN A 246 -6.94 10.44 25.41
CA GLN A 246 -8.09 10.16 24.55
C GLN A 246 -7.86 8.90 23.71
N MET A 247 -6.65 8.65 23.22
CA MET A 247 -6.29 7.46 22.45
C MET A 247 -6.57 6.17 23.23
N LYS A 248 -6.29 6.15 24.55
CA LYS A 248 -6.54 4.98 25.43
C LYS A 248 -7.97 4.43 25.36
N LYS A 249 -8.95 5.25 24.98
CA LYS A 249 -10.37 4.83 24.85
C LYS A 249 -10.64 4.01 23.60
N PHE A 250 -9.74 4.05 22.63
CA PHE A 250 -9.82 3.37 21.34
C PHE A 250 -8.91 2.15 21.25
N ARG A 251 -8.30 1.73 22.38
CA ARG A 251 -7.52 0.49 22.44
C ARG A 251 -8.39 -0.69 22.02
N ARG A 252 -7.91 -1.46 21.05
CA ARG A 252 -8.50 -2.73 20.64
C ARG A 252 -7.54 -3.86 20.99
N ASN A 253 -8.05 -4.95 21.56
CA ASN A 253 -7.26 -6.15 21.76
C ASN A 253 -7.00 -6.82 20.41
N ALA A 254 -5.73 -7.09 20.12
CA ALA A 254 -5.29 -7.98 19.07
C ALA A 254 -4.56 -9.15 19.72
N ILE A 255 -4.76 -10.36 19.18
CA ILE A 255 -4.12 -11.59 19.67
C ILE A 255 -3.22 -12.10 18.55
N PHE A 256 -1.92 -11.94 18.71
CA PHE A 256 -0.95 -12.34 17.70
C PHE A 256 -0.70 -13.85 17.77
N LEU A 257 -0.68 -14.47 16.59
CA LEU A 257 -0.31 -15.87 16.40
C LEU A 257 1.19 -15.91 16.13
N CYS A 258 1.97 -16.04 17.20
CA CYS A 258 3.43 -16.06 17.13
C CYS A 258 3.94 -17.47 16.86
N ASP A 259 4.89 -17.62 15.95
CA ASP A 259 5.54 -18.90 15.69
C ASP A 259 6.15 -19.48 16.95
N LYS A 260 5.88 -20.77 17.16
CA LYS A 260 6.38 -21.56 18.28
C LYS A 260 7.20 -22.72 17.73
N GLU A 261 8.33 -22.99 18.38
CA GLU A 261 9.20 -24.10 18.01
C GLU A 261 8.41 -25.42 18.01
N THR A 262 8.47 -26.14 16.90
CA THR A 262 7.81 -27.44 16.77
C THR A 262 8.64 -28.50 17.49
N PRO A 263 8.05 -29.27 18.42
CA PRO A 263 8.78 -30.33 19.12
C PRO A 263 9.36 -31.40 18.21
N GLU A 264 10.40 -32.08 18.67
CA GLU A 264 10.91 -33.31 18.05
C GLU A 264 9.79 -34.37 18.02
N GLY A 265 9.31 -34.71 16.82
CA GLY A 265 8.13 -35.58 16.63
C GLY A 265 6.92 -34.90 15.99
N GLY A 266 6.99 -33.58 15.75
CA GLY A 266 5.96 -32.81 15.07
C GLY A 266 4.99 -32.11 16.02
N ILE A 267 4.03 -31.38 15.45
CA ILE A 267 3.02 -30.63 16.21
C ILE A 267 2.07 -31.63 16.91
N PRO A 268 1.90 -31.58 18.25
CA PRO A 268 0.97 -32.44 18.97
C PRO A 268 -0.48 -32.30 18.48
N VAL A 269 -1.23 -33.40 18.53
CA VAL A 269 -2.67 -33.40 18.21
C VAL A 269 -3.42 -32.48 19.18
N GLY A 270 -4.22 -31.57 18.63
CA GLY A 270 -5.01 -30.61 19.41
C GLY A 270 -4.24 -29.38 19.88
N ALA A 271 -3.00 -29.18 19.41
CA ALA A 271 -2.27 -27.93 19.64
C ALA A 271 -2.77 -26.81 18.71
N SER A 272 -2.56 -25.57 19.11
CA SER A 272 -2.82 -24.41 18.25
C SER A 272 -1.81 -24.33 17.10
N LYS A 273 -2.29 -24.10 15.88
CA LYS A 273 -1.46 -24.00 14.68
C LYS A 273 -2.14 -23.28 13.53
N ILE A 274 -1.34 -22.78 12.61
CA ILE A 274 -1.74 -22.34 11.27
C ILE A 274 -1.50 -23.51 10.31
N GLY A 275 -2.40 -23.71 9.36
CA GLY A 275 -2.13 -24.64 8.26
C GLY A 275 -2.05 -26.13 8.60
N GLY A 276 -1.64 -26.91 7.60
CA GLY A 276 -1.50 -28.37 7.69
C GLY A 276 -2.84 -29.12 7.76
N PHE A 277 -2.79 -30.38 8.21
CA PHE A 277 -3.99 -31.20 8.40
C PHE A 277 -4.65 -30.92 9.74
N SER A 278 -5.96 -30.80 9.78
CA SER A 278 -6.72 -30.51 11.00
C SER A 278 -6.75 -31.69 11.98
N ASP A 279 -6.87 -31.39 13.26
CA ASP A 279 -7.12 -32.37 14.31
C ASP A 279 -8.62 -32.37 14.61
N LEU A 280 -9.39 -33.24 13.96
CA LEU A 280 -10.85 -33.30 14.09
C LEU A 280 -11.29 -34.46 14.98
N PRO A 281 -12.47 -34.35 15.63
CA PRO A 281 -13.15 -35.50 16.21
C PRO A 281 -13.54 -36.50 15.11
N PRO A 282 -13.53 -37.83 15.39
CA PRO A 282 -13.80 -38.86 14.36
C PRO A 282 -15.18 -38.76 13.70
N ASP A 283 -16.16 -38.22 14.44
CA ASP A 283 -17.55 -38.11 13.99
C ASP A 283 -17.85 -36.78 13.28
N MET A 284 -16.86 -35.88 13.16
CA MET A 284 -17.02 -34.60 12.47
C MET A 284 -16.70 -34.76 10.99
N GLU A 285 -17.64 -34.36 10.11
CA GLU A 285 -17.35 -34.32 8.67
C GLU A 285 -16.29 -33.26 8.37
N TYR A 286 -15.31 -33.63 7.54
CA TYR A 286 -14.28 -32.70 7.08
C TYR A 286 -14.92 -31.56 6.26
N PRO A 287 -14.56 -30.28 6.51
CA PRO A 287 -15.11 -29.15 5.78
C PRO A 287 -14.79 -29.15 4.27
N THR A 288 -15.80 -28.82 3.47
CA THR A 288 -15.73 -28.87 2.01
C THR A 288 -16.46 -27.70 1.39
N MET A 289 -15.97 -27.22 0.26
CA MET A 289 -16.71 -26.32 -0.62
C MET A 289 -17.64 -27.14 -1.51
N THR A 290 -18.90 -26.69 -1.66
CA THR A 290 -19.86 -27.33 -2.56
C THR A 290 -19.40 -27.24 -4.01
N GLY A 291 -19.72 -28.24 -4.82
CA GLY A 291 -19.46 -28.18 -6.26
C GLY A 291 -20.14 -26.99 -6.93
N PHE A 292 -19.54 -26.48 -8.00
CA PHE A 292 -20.07 -25.36 -8.75
C PHE A 292 -19.67 -25.40 -10.22
N THR A 293 -20.45 -24.72 -11.06
CA THR A 293 -20.11 -24.46 -12.45
C THR A 293 -19.65 -23.02 -12.61
N PHE A 294 -18.53 -22.81 -13.30
CA PHE A 294 -17.88 -21.52 -13.50
C PHE A 294 -17.70 -21.21 -14.98
N ARG A 295 -17.82 -19.94 -15.35
CA ARG A 295 -17.26 -19.39 -16.60
C ARG A 295 -17.01 -17.91 -16.46
N ARG A 296 -16.03 -17.36 -17.20
CA ARG A 296 -15.84 -15.91 -17.31
C ARG A 296 -16.97 -15.30 -18.16
N LYS A 297 -17.46 -14.12 -17.79
CA LYS A 297 -18.47 -13.41 -18.60
C LYS A 297 -17.87 -13.08 -19.98
N GLY A 298 -18.59 -13.45 -21.03
CA GLY A 298 -18.09 -13.39 -22.42
C GLY A 298 -17.73 -14.77 -23.00
N GLN A 299 -17.46 -15.76 -22.14
CA GLN A 299 -17.31 -17.15 -22.57
C GLN A 299 -18.65 -17.81 -22.87
N LYS A 300 -18.64 -18.74 -23.83
CA LYS A 300 -19.83 -19.49 -24.21
C LYS A 300 -20.20 -20.52 -23.14
N PRO A 301 -21.48 -20.91 -23.00
CA PRO A 301 -21.89 -21.90 -22.00
C PRO A 301 -21.14 -23.24 -22.08
N GLU A 302 -20.75 -23.67 -23.28
CA GLU A 302 -19.96 -24.90 -23.51
C GLU A 302 -18.50 -24.81 -23.04
N GLU A 303 -18.01 -23.60 -22.73
CA GLU A 303 -16.68 -23.34 -22.18
C GLU A 303 -16.69 -23.31 -20.64
N ALA A 304 -17.85 -23.55 -20.02
CA ALA A 304 -17.97 -23.59 -18.58
C ALA A 304 -17.17 -24.77 -18.00
N LYS A 305 -16.40 -24.47 -16.96
CA LYS A 305 -15.71 -25.47 -16.14
C LYS A 305 -16.65 -25.92 -15.02
N VAL A 306 -16.62 -27.21 -14.72
CA VAL A 306 -17.41 -27.80 -13.62
C VAL A 306 -16.42 -28.26 -12.56
N TYR A 307 -16.55 -27.68 -11.37
CA TYR A 307 -15.77 -28.03 -10.21
C TYR A 307 -16.57 -28.96 -9.32
N PRO A 308 -16.05 -30.17 -9.03
CA PRO A 308 -16.69 -31.04 -8.06
C PRO A 308 -16.59 -30.43 -6.66
N LYS A 309 -17.28 -31.03 -5.69
CA LYS A 309 -17.07 -30.77 -4.27
C LYS A 309 -15.57 -30.96 -3.93
N THR A 310 -14.95 -29.99 -3.25
CA THR A 310 -13.53 -30.01 -2.88
C THR A 310 -13.34 -29.89 -1.36
N ALA A 311 -12.21 -30.37 -0.85
CA ALA A 311 -11.83 -30.12 0.53
C ALA A 311 -11.46 -28.65 0.74
N MET A 312 -11.70 -28.13 1.95
CA MET A 312 -11.17 -26.84 2.38
C MET A 312 -9.84 -27.02 3.13
N HIS A 313 -8.92 -26.08 2.94
CA HIS A 313 -7.67 -25.97 3.68
C HIS A 313 -7.95 -25.54 5.12
N LEU A 314 -7.15 -26.05 6.07
CA LEU A 314 -7.12 -25.48 7.40
C LEU A 314 -6.37 -24.14 7.35
N ALA A 315 -7.06 -23.05 7.67
CA ALA A 315 -6.42 -21.75 7.85
C ALA A 315 -5.80 -21.68 9.24
N VAL A 316 -6.60 -21.92 10.28
CA VAL A 316 -6.12 -21.96 11.67
C VAL A 316 -6.91 -22.97 12.50
N GLN A 317 -6.22 -23.60 13.45
CA GLN A 317 -6.79 -24.38 14.54
C GLN A 317 -6.29 -23.79 15.86
N ILE A 318 -7.20 -23.44 16.75
CA ILE A 318 -6.89 -22.83 18.06
C ILE A 318 -7.44 -23.73 19.16
N ASN A 319 -6.55 -24.13 20.07
CA ASN A 319 -6.95 -24.71 21.34
C ASN A 319 -7.29 -23.57 22.31
N LEU A 320 -8.57 -23.42 22.62
CA LEU A 320 -9.05 -22.28 23.40
C LEU A 320 -8.58 -22.32 24.86
N TYR A 321 -8.17 -23.49 25.37
CA TYR A 321 -7.49 -23.56 26.66
C TYR A 321 -6.10 -22.93 26.61
N GLU A 322 -5.32 -23.17 25.54
CA GLU A 322 -4.00 -22.55 25.36
C GLU A 322 -4.11 -21.02 25.23
N LEU A 323 -5.13 -20.54 24.50
CA LEU A 323 -5.43 -19.11 24.40
C LEU A 323 -5.87 -18.51 25.74
N ALA A 324 -6.69 -19.23 26.51
CA ALA A 324 -7.12 -18.75 27.83
C ALA A 324 -5.94 -18.64 28.80
N GLU A 325 -5.03 -19.62 28.81
CA GLU A 325 -3.87 -19.65 29.71
C GLU A 325 -2.79 -18.61 29.34
N SER A 326 -2.71 -18.19 28.07
CA SER A 326 -1.78 -17.13 27.67
C SER A 326 -2.18 -15.76 28.22
N GLY A 327 -3.48 -15.56 28.51
CA GLY A 327 -4.02 -14.26 28.90
C GLY A 327 -4.17 -13.26 27.75
N ALA A 328 -3.93 -13.67 26.50
CA ALA A 328 -3.90 -12.77 25.36
C ALA A 328 -5.29 -12.19 24.99
N ASP A 329 -6.35 -12.96 25.24
CA ASP A 329 -7.75 -12.51 25.13
C ASP A 329 -8.13 -11.62 26.31
N THR A 330 -7.70 -10.35 26.24
CA THR A 330 -7.92 -9.37 27.32
C THR A 330 -9.37 -8.89 27.40
N GLU A 331 -10.14 -9.03 26.31
CA GLU A 331 -11.58 -8.75 26.30
C GLU A 331 -12.43 -9.91 26.81
N GLY A 332 -11.88 -11.13 26.85
CA GLY A 332 -12.56 -12.32 27.36
C GLY A 332 -13.70 -12.81 26.45
N ILE A 333 -13.64 -12.56 25.14
CA ILE A 333 -14.73 -12.90 24.22
C ILE A 333 -14.67 -14.34 23.72
N PHE A 334 -13.50 -14.99 23.80
CA PHE A 334 -13.35 -16.39 23.41
C PHE A 334 -13.84 -17.32 24.53
N PRO A 335 -14.42 -18.49 24.19
CA PRO A 335 -14.63 -19.53 25.19
C PRO A 335 -13.30 -19.94 25.82
N LYS A 336 -13.33 -20.43 27.06
CA LYS A 336 -12.12 -20.85 27.78
C LYS A 336 -11.67 -22.29 27.47
N THR A 337 -12.50 -23.05 26.74
CA THR A 337 -12.26 -24.45 26.37
C THR A 337 -12.77 -24.76 24.98
N GLY A 338 -12.33 -25.88 24.45
CA GLY A 338 -12.70 -26.39 23.13
C GLY A 338 -11.69 -26.04 22.04
N MET A 339 -12.01 -26.47 20.83
CA MET A 339 -11.26 -26.20 19.63
C MET A 339 -12.03 -25.22 18.75
N LEU A 340 -11.32 -24.25 18.21
CA LEU A 340 -11.80 -23.37 17.17
C LEU A 340 -11.04 -23.69 15.89
N TYR A 341 -11.77 -23.88 14.79
CA TYR A 341 -11.19 -24.14 13.49
C TYR A 341 -11.72 -23.13 12.49
N LEU A 342 -10.86 -22.71 11.57
CA LEU A 342 -11.25 -21.96 10.39
C LEU A 342 -10.70 -22.68 9.16
N PHE A 343 -11.60 -22.94 8.22
CA PHE A 343 -11.31 -23.60 6.96
C PHE A 343 -11.60 -22.65 5.80
N TRP A 344 -10.87 -22.82 4.72
CA TRP A 344 -10.88 -21.93 3.56
C TRP A 344 -10.73 -22.72 2.25
N SER A 345 -11.46 -22.36 1.20
CA SER A 345 -11.47 -23.06 -0.07
C SER A 345 -10.29 -22.75 -0.99
N GLY A 346 -9.54 -21.68 -0.72
CA GLY A 346 -8.53 -21.13 -1.65
C GLY A 346 -9.01 -19.90 -2.43
N GLU A 347 -10.27 -19.50 -2.29
CA GLU A 347 -10.85 -18.33 -2.99
C GLU A 347 -10.64 -17.02 -2.21
N MET A 348 -10.40 -15.90 -2.91
CA MET A 348 -10.05 -14.64 -2.25
C MET A 348 -11.22 -13.97 -1.51
N ASP A 349 -12.45 -14.17 -1.98
CA ASP A 349 -13.65 -13.55 -1.40
C ASP A 349 -14.92 -14.37 -1.65
N ASP A 350 -16.01 -13.97 -0.98
CA ASP A 350 -17.34 -14.58 -1.17
C ASP A 350 -18.03 -14.16 -2.49
N THR A 351 -17.48 -13.17 -3.21
CA THR A 351 -18.11 -12.60 -4.43
C THR A 351 -18.09 -13.56 -5.60
N ILE A 352 -17.30 -14.65 -5.52
CA ILE A 352 -17.37 -15.74 -6.50
C ILE A 352 -18.78 -16.29 -6.65
N PHE A 353 -19.58 -16.32 -5.58
CA PHE A 353 -20.97 -16.79 -5.61
C PHE A 353 -22.00 -15.67 -5.82
N ASP A 354 -21.57 -14.42 -5.99
CA ASP A 354 -22.49 -13.30 -6.27
C ASP A 354 -23.10 -13.47 -7.68
N PRO A 355 -24.44 -13.63 -7.80
CA PRO A 355 -25.10 -13.73 -9.10
C PRO A 355 -24.93 -12.47 -9.97
N GLU A 356 -24.63 -11.31 -9.37
CA GLU A 356 -24.39 -10.04 -10.05
C GLU A 356 -22.92 -9.81 -10.41
N ASN A 357 -22.00 -10.71 -10.03
CA ASN A 357 -20.55 -10.56 -10.28
C ASN A 357 -20.27 -10.21 -11.74
N LYS A 358 -19.61 -9.08 -12.00
CA LYS A 358 -19.46 -8.50 -13.36
C LYS A 358 -18.44 -9.24 -14.23
N TYR A 359 -17.61 -10.10 -13.65
CA TYR A 359 -16.51 -10.76 -14.34
C TYR A 359 -16.78 -12.23 -14.59
N VAL A 360 -17.53 -12.88 -13.70
CA VAL A 360 -17.75 -14.33 -13.75
C VAL A 360 -19.23 -14.68 -13.67
N PHE A 361 -19.57 -15.87 -14.15
CA PHE A 361 -20.83 -16.53 -13.89
C PHE A 361 -20.51 -17.78 -13.10
N VAL A 362 -21.08 -17.88 -11.90
CA VAL A 362 -20.93 -19.03 -11.03
C VAL A 362 -22.30 -19.53 -10.63
N ARG A 363 -22.45 -20.85 -10.67
CA ARG A 363 -23.64 -21.53 -10.20
C ARG A 363 -23.22 -22.69 -9.30
N ALA A 364 -23.37 -22.49 -8.00
CA ALA A 364 -23.23 -23.56 -7.03
C ALA A 364 -24.30 -24.64 -7.25
N ASP A 365 -23.93 -25.90 -7.03
CA ASP A 365 -24.83 -27.05 -7.08
C ASP A 365 -25.86 -26.99 -5.94
N GLN A 366 -25.45 -26.44 -4.79
CA GLN A 366 -26.24 -26.23 -3.58
C GLN A 366 -26.01 -24.79 -3.08
N PRO A 367 -26.69 -23.78 -3.66
CA PRO A 367 -26.44 -22.36 -3.36
C PRO A 367 -26.58 -22.00 -1.88
N GLU A 368 -27.46 -22.68 -1.15
CA GLU A 368 -27.69 -22.46 0.28
C GLU A 368 -26.55 -22.99 1.19
N LEU A 369 -25.66 -23.80 0.64
CA LEU A 369 -24.48 -24.35 1.34
C LEU A 369 -23.17 -23.85 0.73
N ALA A 370 -23.24 -22.99 -0.29
CA ALA A 370 -22.07 -22.44 -0.96
C ALA A 370 -21.37 -21.41 -0.07
N GLN A 371 -20.19 -21.77 0.41
CA GLN A 371 -19.34 -20.93 1.24
C GLN A 371 -17.89 -21.20 0.85
N VAL A 372 -17.06 -20.15 0.80
CA VAL A 372 -15.61 -20.26 0.57
C VAL A 372 -14.82 -20.40 1.87
N SER A 373 -15.47 -20.20 3.02
CA SER A 373 -14.89 -20.41 4.33
C SER A 373 -15.86 -21.09 5.28
N LYS A 374 -15.33 -21.75 6.32
CA LYS A 374 -16.14 -22.38 7.36
C LYS A 374 -15.44 -22.33 8.69
N MET A 375 -16.14 -21.85 9.71
CA MET A 375 -15.65 -21.87 11.08
C MET A 375 -16.42 -22.87 11.92
N ILE A 376 -15.71 -23.53 12.83
CA ILE A 376 -16.26 -24.55 13.71
C ILE A 376 -15.73 -24.31 15.12
N TRP A 377 -16.62 -24.25 16.09
CA TRP A 377 -16.27 -24.40 17.50
C TRP A 377 -16.75 -25.77 17.99
N TRP A 378 -15.87 -26.47 18.71
CA TRP A 378 -16.16 -27.78 19.27
C TRP A 378 -15.63 -27.89 20.70
N ASP A 379 -16.53 -28.07 21.66
CA ASP A 379 -16.23 -28.17 23.09
C ASP A 379 -16.41 -29.61 23.60
N GLY A 380 -15.85 -30.57 22.85
CA GLY A 380 -15.92 -31.99 23.20
C GLY A 380 -14.67 -32.50 23.91
N ASP A 381 -14.57 -33.83 24.02
CA ASP A 381 -13.42 -34.49 24.65
C ASP A 381 -12.18 -34.43 23.75
N MET A 382 -11.26 -33.53 24.08
CA MET A 382 -9.98 -33.31 23.39
C MET A 382 -9.18 -34.59 23.12
N SER A 383 -9.31 -35.63 23.96
CA SER A 383 -8.63 -36.92 23.76
C SER A 383 -9.15 -37.72 22.56
N ALA A 384 -10.33 -37.36 22.05
CA ALA A 384 -10.93 -37.93 20.85
C ALA A 384 -10.32 -37.39 19.55
N LEU A 385 -9.66 -36.22 19.58
CA LEU A 385 -9.11 -35.57 18.38
C LEU A 385 -8.12 -36.47 17.65
N ARG A 386 -8.17 -36.47 16.32
CA ARG A 386 -7.24 -37.18 15.45
C ARG A 386 -6.82 -36.29 14.30
N ARG A 387 -5.54 -36.34 13.95
CA ARG A 387 -5.02 -35.75 12.72
C ARG A 387 -5.80 -36.34 11.54
N THR A 388 -6.46 -35.50 10.78
CA THR A 388 -7.42 -35.88 9.74
C THR A 388 -6.95 -35.33 8.39
N GLU A 389 -6.63 -36.24 7.47
CA GLU A 389 -6.32 -35.90 6.10
C GLU A 389 -7.60 -35.49 5.35
N PRO A 390 -7.52 -34.54 4.41
CA PRO A 390 -8.68 -34.18 3.59
C PRO A 390 -9.16 -35.39 2.77
N PRO A 391 -10.46 -35.72 2.78
CA PRO A 391 -10.99 -36.87 2.05
C PRO A 391 -11.15 -36.63 0.55
N LEU A 392 -10.97 -35.38 0.10
CA LEU A 392 -11.10 -34.91 -1.28
C LEU A 392 -9.87 -34.07 -1.62
N SER A 393 -9.59 -33.90 -2.91
CA SER A 393 -8.60 -32.91 -3.35
C SER A 393 -9.04 -31.50 -2.98
N TYR A 394 -8.05 -30.63 -2.79
CA TYR A 394 -8.26 -29.20 -2.72
C TYR A 394 -8.68 -28.62 -4.07
N TYR A 395 -9.12 -27.37 -4.07
CA TYR A 395 -9.48 -26.65 -5.28
C TYR A 395 -8.22 -26.24 -6.08
N GLU A 396 -8.16 -26.60 -7.36
CA GLU A 396 -6.94 -26.52 -8.19
C GLU A 396 -6.93 -25.34 -9.20
N ASP A 397 -8.01 -24.58 -9.39
CA ASP A 397 -8.05 -23.48 -10.39
C ASP A 397 -7.42 -22.16 -9.93
N ALA A 398 -6.80 -22.19 -8.77
CA ALA A 398 -5.76 -21.28 -8.35
C ALA A 398 -4.52 -21.27 -9.28
N ASP A 399 -4.36 -22.24 -10.18
CA ASP A 399 -3.23 -22.41 -11.10
C ASP A 399 -3.39 -21.55 -12.38
N ASP A 400 -3.76 -20.26 -12.27
CA ASP A 400 -3.66 -19.31 -13.40
C ASP A 400 -2.21 -18.79 -13.44
N GLU A 401 -1.56 -18.86 -14.60
CA GLU A 401 -0.14 -18.48 -14.79
C GLU A 401 0.16 -17.04 -14.30
N ASP A 402 -0.88 -16.19 -14.24
CA ASP A 402 -0.83 -14.80 -13.79
C ASP A 402 -1.10 -14.61 -12.28
N ASN A 403 -1.86 -15.49 -11.63
CA ASN A 403 -2.27 -15.33 -10.21
C ASN A 403 -1.45 -16.17 -9.23
N GLY A 404 -0.57 -17.04 -9.74
CA GLY A 404 0.26 -17.91 -8.93
C GLY A 404 -0.54 -19.05 -8.31
N ARG A 405 0.12 -20.19 -8.17
CA ARG A 405 -0.39 -21.36 -7.45
C ARG A 405 -0.76 -20.99 -6.01
N PHE A 406 -2.05 -20.93 -5.69
CA PHE A 406 -2.52 -21.01 -4.29
C PHE A 406 -2.24 -22.41 -3.68
N ASP A 407 -1.56 -23.31 -4.40
CA ASP A 407 -0.99 -24.58 -3.94
C ASP A 407 -0.11 -24.42 -2.69
N ASP A 408 0.40 -23.23 -2.42
CA ASP A 408 1.02 -22.89 -1.14
C ASP A 408 -0.08 -22.79 -0.07
N ILE A 409 -0.51 -23.98 0.37
CA ILE A 409 -1.25 -24.21 1.62
C ILE A 409 -0.64 -23.32 2.71
N CYS A 410 -1.45 -22.71 3.59
CA CYS A 410 -0.93 -22.03 4.78
C CYS A 410 0.13 -22.93 5.43
N PRO A 411 1.40 -22.50 5.53
CA PRO A 411 2.48 -23.38 5.96
C PRO A 411 2.18 -23.88 7.37
N GLU A 412 2.31 -25.19 7.60
CA GLU A 412 2.00 -25.77 8.90
C GLU A 412 2.98 -25.23 9.94
N ALA A 413 2.47 -24.44 10.88
CA ALA A 413 3.26 -23.79 11.92
C ALA A 413 2.54 -23.88 13.26
N MET A 414 3.24 -24.35 14.30
CA MET A 414 2.72 -24.31 15.67
C MET A 414 2.76 -22.87 16.15
N VAL A 415 1.73 -22.43 16.89
CA VAL A 415 1.65 -21.05 17.36
C VAL A 415 1.52 -20.95 18.89
N SER A 416 1.93 -19.80 19.39
CA SER A 416 1.58 -19.27 20.71
C SER A 416 0.85 -17.94 20.56
N PHE A 417 0.33 -17.41 21.67
CA PHE A 417 -0.48 -16.20 21.69
C PHE A 417 0.22 -15.09 22.44
N ALA A 418 0.25 -13.90 21.87
CA ALA A 418 0.65 -12.66 22.54
C ALA A 418 -0.49 -11.65 22.47
N ASP A 419 -0.75 -10.93 23.56
CA ASP A 419 -1.61 -9.74 23.49
C ASP A 419 -0.86 -8.60 22.82
N MET A 420 -1.59 -7.86 22.00
CA MET A 420 -1.18 -6.58 21.47
C MET A 420 -2.34 -5.58 21.58
N THR A 421 -1.98 -4.31 21.64
CA THR A 421 -2.93 -3.20 21.57
C THR A 421 -2.85 -2.59 20.19
N GLU A 422 -3.96 -2.45 19.50
CA GLU A 422 -4.03 -1.79 18.19
C GLU A 422 -5.07 -0.67 18.17
N TYR A 423 -4.97 0.19 17.17
CA TYR A 423 -5.81 1.37 16.98
C TYR A 423 -6.30 1.49 15.54
N SER A 424 -7.58 1.83 15.39
CA SER A 424 -8.08 2.27 14.09
C SER A 424 -7.66 3.72 13.86
N ARG A 425 -6.91 3.97 12.78
CA ARG A 425 -6.52 5.34 12.39
C ARG A 425 -7.74 6.24 12.21
N GLU A 426 -8.81 5.72 11.60
CA GLU A 426 -10.07 6.47 11.42
C GLU A 426 -10.69 6.91 12.75
N GLU A 427 -10.70 6.04 13.76
CA GLU A 427 -11.22 6.37 15.09
C GLU A 427 -10.35 7.43 15.78
N LEU A 428 -9.02 7.34 15.64
CA LEU A 428 -8.10 8.30 16.24
C LEU A 428 -8.16 9.69 15.59
N LEU A 429 -8.46 9.78 14.28
CA LEU A 429 -8.67 11.06 13.58
C LEU A 429 -9.86 11.86 14.15
N SER A 430 -10.75 11.24 14.93
CA SER A 430 -11.79 11.95 15.67
C SER A 430 -11.26 12.76 16.87
N ILE A 431 -10.03 12.49 17.33
CA ILE A 431 -9.37 13.21 18.41
C ILE A 431 -8.80 14.51 17.85
N LYS A 432 -9.25 15.64 18.41
CA LYS A 432 -8.77 16.96 18.02
C LYS A 432 -7.24 17.06 18.19
N GLY A 433 -6.54 17.38 17.11
CA GLY A 433 -5.08 17.55 17.10
C GLY A 433 -4.30 16.28 16.76
N PHE A 434 -4.96 15.12 16.60
CA PHE A 434 -4.29 13.87 16.23
C PHE A 434 -3.87 13.86 14.76
N SER A 435 -4.67 14.42 13.85
CA SER A 435 -4.34 14.53 12.42
C SER A 435 -2.97 15.17 12.18
N GLU A 436 -2.68 16.26 12.89
CA GLU A 436 -1.42 17.00 12.77
C GLU A 436 -0.22 16.21 13.32
N ILE A 437 -0.47 15.26 14.21
CA ILE A 437 0.52 14.33 14.75
C ILE A 437 0.75 13.19 13.76
N ASP A 438 -0.31 12.59 13.24
CA ASP A 438 -0.26 11.44 12.34
C ASP A 438 0.38 11.79 10.98
N GLU A 439 -0.06 12.89 10.35
CA GLU A 439 0.43 13.34 9.03
C GLU A 439 1.95 13.57 8.97
N ARG A 440 2.59 13.87 10.10
CA ARG A 440 4.03 14.18 10.16
C ARG A 440 4.91 12.96 10.45
N ASN A 441 4.35 11.89 11.01
CA ASN A 441 5.12 10.78 11.55
C ASN A 441 4.74 9.43 10.94
N ASP A 442 3.56 9.30 10.34
CA ASP A 442 3.02 8.08 9.76
C ASP A 442 3.17 6.87 10.71
N PHE A 443 2.56 6.98 11.88
CA PHE A 443 2.70 5.94 12.91
C PHE A 443 2.05 4.62 12.47
N GLU A 444 2.74 3.52 12.75
CA GLU A 444 2.14 2.19 12.70
C GLU A 444 1.22 2.01 13.91
N LEU A 445 -0.09 2.04 13.63
CA LEU A 445 -1.17 1.94 14.64
C LEU A 445 -1.75 0.51 14.74
N SER A 446 -1.34 -0.36 13.83
CA SER A 446 -1.68 -1.78 13.73
C SER A 446 -0.54 -2.51 13.02
N ASP A 447 -0.48 -3.84 13.15
CA ASP A 447 0.62 -4.64 12.62
C ASP A 447 0.12 -5.71 11.61
N HIS A 448 1.02 -6.08 10.69
CA HIS A 448 0.80 -6.93 9.53
C HIS A 448 0.85 -8.45 9.82
N GLY A 449 1.09 -8.85 11.06
CA GLY A 449 1.20 -10.25 11.47
C GLY A 449 -0.10 -11.07 11.36
N ASN A 450 0.02 -12.38 11.58
CA ASN A 450 -1.11 -13.28 11.76
C ASN A 450 -1.76 -13.00 13.11
N LYS A 451 -3.05 -12.64 13.13
CA LYS A 451 -3.71 -12.22 14.37
C LYS A 451 -5.20 -12.51 14.39
N LEU A 452 -5.71 -12.79 15.59
CA LEU A 452 -7.14 -12.76 15.88
C LEU A 452 -7.49 -11.37 16.43
N LEU A 453 -8.69 -10.88 16.15
CA LEU A 453 -9.12 -9.53 16.56
C LEU A 453 -8.20 -8.44 15.99
N GLY A 454 -8.14 -7.29 16.66
CA GLY A 454 -7.38 -6.13 16.22
C GLY A 454 -8.03 -5.34 15.09
N VAL A 455 -7.17 -4.64 14.33
CA VAL A 455 -7.54 -3.80 13.20
C VAL A 455 -6.90 -4.38 11.94
N PRO A 456 -7.63 -4.53 10.82
CA PRO A 456 -7.03 -4.96 9.56
C PRO A 456 -5.83 -4.11 9.18
N TRP A 457 -4.77 -4.77 8.72
CA TRP A 457 -3.58 -4.11 8.19
C TRP A 457 -3.31 -4.57 6.76
N GLY A 458 -2.97 -3.61 5.89
CA GLY A 458 -2.76 -3.83 4.46
C GLY A 458 -2.90 -2.54 3.66
N CYS A 459 -2.73 -2.64 2.33
CA CYS A 459 -2.91 -1.51 1.41
C CYS A 459 -4.39 -1.30 1.06
N ASN A 460 -5.11 -2.39 0.79
CA ASN A 460 -6.52 -2.42 0.45
C ASN A 460 -7.31 -3.13 1.55
N ILE A 461 -7.27 -2.57 2.76
CA ILE A 461 -7.93 -3.19 3.92
C ILE A 461 -9.47 -3.10 3.85
N PRO A 462 -10.18 -4.13 4.34
CA PRO A 462 -11.62 -4.08 4.49
C PRO A 462 -12.05 -3.02 5.50
N TYR A 463 -13.20 -2.41 5.26
CA TYR A 463 -13.89 -1.62 6.27
C TYR A 463 -14.60 -2.54 7.26
N ILE A 464 -14.33 -2.37 8.56
CA ILE A 464 -14.99 -3.13 9.62
C ILE A 464 -16.07 -2.26 10.26
N GLU A 465 -17.33 -2.70 10.19
CA GLU A 465 -18.41 -1.99 10.86
C GLU A 465 -18.25 -2.00 12.38
N LYS A 466 -18.91 -1.06 13.07
CA LYS A 466 -18.75 -0.87 14.53
C LYS A 466 -19.20 -2.09 15.36
N ASP A 467 -20.13 -2.88 14.85
CA ASP A 467 -20.65 -4.11 15.45
C ASP A 467 -19.99 -5.37 14.88
N GLU A 468 -18.94 -5.23 14.07
CA GLU A 468 -18.14 -6.31 13.52
C GLU A 468 -16.79 -6.43 14.21
N ILE A 469 -16.19 -7.60 14.04
CA ILE A 469 -14.82 -7.90 14.44
C ILE A 469 -14.08 -8.52 13.26
N GLN A 470 -12.80 -8.18 13.14
CA GLN A 470 -11.86 -9.03 12.43
C GLN A 470 -11.66 -10.29 13.27
N LEU A 471 -12.13 -11.43 12.81
CA LEU A 471 -11.91 -12.69 13.50
C LEU A 471 -10.48 -13.17 13.33
N LEU A 472 -9.96 -13.14 12.09
CA LEU A 472 -8.63 -13.57 11.74
C LEU A 472 -8.08 -12.70 10.60
N GLN A 473 -6.85 -12.26 10.73
CA GLN A 473 -6.01 -11.83 9.63
C GLN A 473 -4.90 -12.87 9.45
N LEU A 474 -4.76 -13.39 8.24
CA LEU A 474 -3.62 -14.21 7.86
C LEU A 474 -2.78 -13.47 6.83
N ARG A 475 -1.49 -13.33 7.14
CA ARG A 475 -0.49 -12.94 6.16
C ARG A 475 -0.30 -14.12 5.21
N TYR A 476 -0.62 -13.90 3.94
CA TYR A 476 -0.59 -14.95 2.93
C TYR A 476 0.54 -14.71 1.92
N SER A 477 0.67 -13.50 1.38
CA SER A 477 1.76 -13.10 0.46
C SER A 477 2.00 -14.11 -0.69
N VAL A 478 0.92 -14.59 -1.32
CA VAL A 478 0.96 -15.48 -2.49
C VAL A 478 0.27 -14.78 -3.67
N GLY A 479 0.93 -14.79 -4.82
CA GLY A 479 0.43 -14.08 -6.01
C GLY A 479 0.32 -12.58 -5.75
N CYS A 480 -0.83 -12.00 -6.07
CA CYS A 480 -1.19 -10.62 -5.74
C CYS A 480 -1.81 -10.45 -4.35
N VAL A 481 -2.02 -11.53 -3.57
CA VAL A 481 -2.73 -11.49 -2.29
C VAL A 481 -1.74 -11.37 -1.13
N TRP A 482 -1.80 -10.26 -0.42
CA TRP A 482 -0.93 -9.96 0.73
C TRP A 482 -1.48 -10.55 2.03
N SER A 483 -2.78 -10.34 2.28
CA SER A 483 -3.46 -10.74 3.51
C SER A 483 -4.88 -11.21 3.22
N LEU A 484 -5.38 -12.13 4.06
CA LEU A 484 -6.76 -12.59 4.07
C LEU A 484 -7.41 -12.17 5.40
N PHE A 485 -8.66 -11.70 5.34
CA PHE A 485 -9.40 -11.21 6.48
C PHE A 485 -10.74 -11.95 6.61
N TRP A 486 -10.96 -12.60 7.75
CA TRP A 486 -12.26 -13.14 8.11
C TRP A 486 -12.93 -12.19 9.07
N ILE A 487 -14.14 -11.76 8.72
CA ILE A 487 -14.88 -10.72 9.41
C ILE A 487 -16.27 -11.26 9.75
N MET A 488 -16.78 -10.93 10.92
CA MET A 488 -18.15 -11.26 11.29
C MET A 488 -18.70 -10.30 12.33
N LYS A 489 -20.02 -10.34 12.54
CA LYS A 489 -20.68 -9.60 13.61
C LYS A 489 -20.18 -10.09 14.98
N LYS A 490 -19.85 -9.15 15.87
CA LYS A 490 -19.37 -9.45 17.24
C LYS A 490 -20.39 -10.28 18.02
N GLN A 491 -21.67 -9.96 17.85
CA GLN A 491 -22.75 -10.67 18.55
C GLN A 491 -22.89 -12.12 18.07
N ASP A 492 -22.85 -12.35 16.75
CA ASP A 492 -22.86 -13.70 16.16
C ASP A 492 -21.68 -14.53 16.69
N PHE A 493 -20.49 -13.92 16.80
CA PHE A 493 -19.33 -14.58 17.39
C PHE A 493 -19.56 -14.96 18.86
N ILE A 494 -20.14 -14.06 19.67
CA ILE A 494 -20.47 -14.31 21.08
C ILE A 494 -21.51 -15.43 21.23
N ASP A 495 -22.53 -15.41 20.38
CA ASP A 495 -23.63 -16.38 20.36
C ASP A 495 -23.23 -17.71 19.72
N ARG A 496 -22.01 -17.78 19.16
CA ARG A 496 -21.43 -18.94 18.48
C ARG A 496 -22.21 -19.32 17.22
N ASP A 497 -22.80 -18.31 16.58
CA ASP A 497 -23.38 -18.41 15.26
C ASP A 497 -22.32 -18.05 14.22
N PHE A 498 -21.78 -19.07 13.55
CA PHE A 498 -20.70 -18.91 12.57
C PHE A 498 -21.19 -18.98 11.13
N THR A 499 -22.49 -18.77 10.88
CA THR A 499 -23.03 -18.85 9.52
C THR A 499 -22.71 -17.62 8.67
N ASN A 500 -22.44 -16.47 9.31
CA ASN A 500 -22.28 -15.17 8.65
C ASN A 500 -20.84 -14.66 8.78
N ILE A 501 -19.91 -15.41 8.20
CA ILE A 501 -18.51 -14.99 8.10
C ILE A 501 -18.28 -14.49 6.69
N HIS A 502 -17.68 -13.31 6.58
CA HIS A 502 -17.24 -12.72 5.34
C HIS A 502 -15.72 -12.90 5.19
N LEU A 503 -15.29 -13.30 4.00
CA LEU A 503 -13.89 -13.32 3.61
C LEU A 503 -13.59 -12.15 2.66
N ASP A 504 -12.56 -11.38 3.00
CA ASP A 504 -11.99 -10.32 2.17
C ASP A 504 -10.46 -10.50 2.07
N ALA A 505 -9.83 -9.79 1.14
CA ALA A 505 -8.41 -9.89 0.87
C ALA A 505 -7.76 -8.55 0.52
N ASP A 506 -6.53 -8.35 0.98
CA ASP A 506 -5.67 -7.28 0.50
C ASP A 506 -4.91 -7.78 -0.72
N CYS A 507 -5.18 -7.21 -1.90
CA CYS A 507 -4.52 -7.59 -3.15
C CYS A 507 -3.99 -6.37 -3.94
N ASP A 508 -2.93 -6.58 -4.73
CA ASP A 508 -2.34 -5.57 -5.64
C ASP A 508 -3.26 -5.08 -6.76
#